data_AF-A0A1R1YSQ8-F1
#
_entry.id   AF-A0A1R1YSQ8-F1
#
_cell.length_a   1.000
_cell.length_b   1.000
_cell.length_c   1.000
_cell.angle_alpha   90.00
_cell.angle_beta   90.00
_cell.angle_gamma   90.00
#
_symmetry.space_group_name_H-M   'P 1'
#
loop_
_entity.id
_entity.type
_entity.pdbx_description
1 polymer ?
#
loop_
_entity_poly.entity_id
_entity_poly.type
_entity_poly.pdbx_seq_one_letter_code
_entity_poly.pdbx_strand_id
1 'polypeptide(L)'
;MKIFGILLAGALAFSQAKSEDVCKNAIAKCGPNSGKPTNTCGAAPSSYIVVLDGGELGANSKSVLATHIKWLNQQIKISQATNPSFVSSNLNGENINRVTREYSIGSFIGYNSMVDLDMLSQICQRDDVKYVEVDSKVSIIN
;
A
#
# COMPACT_ATOMS: atom_id res chain seq x y z
N MET A 1 -57.28 -21.87 -1.99
CA MET A 1 -56.60 -20.69 -2.56
C MET A 1 -55.27 -20.51 -1.82
N LYS A 2 -54.14 -20.63 -2.51
CA LYS A 2 -52.78 -20.40 -1.95
C LYS A 2 -52.25 -19.10 -2.57
N ILE A 3 -51.93 -18.11 -1.75
CA ILE A 3 -51.33 -16.85 -2.18
C ILE A 3 -49.81 -17.04 -2.12
N PHE A 4 -49.15 -17.05 -3.28
CA PHE A 4 -47.70 -16.97 -3.37
C PHE A 4 -47.27 -15.53 -3.14
N GLY A 5 -46.65 -15.26 -2.00
CA GLY A 5 -45.91 -14.03 -1.75
C GLY A 5 -44.54 -14.12 -2.40
N ILE A 6 -44.29 -13.30 -3.42
CA ILE A 6 -42.96 -13.14 -4.02
C ILE A 6 -42.25 -12.05 -3.23
N LEU A 7 -41.37 -12.44 -2.31
CA LEU A 7 -40.36 -11.56 -1.73
C LEU A 7 -39.25 -11.36 -2.75
N LEU A 8 -39.26 -10.22 -3.45
CA LEU A 8 -38.08 -9.72 -4.16
C LEU A 8 -37.03 -9.30 -3.12
N ALA A 9 -36.17 -10.24 -2.74
CA ALA A 9 -34.88 -9.91 -2.14
C ALA A 9 -33.99 -9.36 -3.28
N GLY A 10 -33.94 -8.03 -3.41
CA GLY A 10 -32.95 -7.37 -4.24
C GLY A 10 -31.57 -7.67 -3.68
N ALA A 11 -30.90 -8.67 -4.25
CA ALA A 11 -29.49 -8.92 -3.99
C ALA A 11 -28.70 -7.74 -4.57
N LEU A 12 -28.22 -6.85 -3.69
CA LEU A 12 -27.11 -5.96 -4.01
C LEU A 12 -25.92 -6.85 -4.34
N ALA A 13 -25.72 -7.13 -5.63
CA ALA A 13 -24.52 -7.76 -6.12
C ALA A 13 -23.37 -6.76 -5.98
N PHE A 14 -22.76 -6.71 -4.81
CA PHE A 14 -21.41 -6.19 -4.69
C PHE A 14 -20.54 -7.14 -5.50
N SER A 15 -20.20 -6.75 -6.73
CA SER A 15 -19.10 -7.40 -7.43
C SER A 15 -17.86 -7.14 -6.58
N GLN A 16 -17.48 -8.10 -5.73
CA GLN A 16 -16.17 -8.11 -5.12
C GLN A 16 -15.19 -8.21 -6.29
N ALA A 17 -14.67 -7.07 -6.72
CA ALA A 17 -13.45 -7.05 -7.50
C ALA A 17 -12.46 -7.91 -6.74
N LYS A 18 -11.94 -8.96 -7.39
CA LYS A 18 -10.86 -9.77 -6.82
C LYS A 18 -9.78 -8.78 -6.41
N SER A 19 -9.63 -8.54 -5.12
CA SER A 19 -8.52 -7.76 -4.61
C SER A 19 -7.27 -8.57 -4.96
N GLU A 20 -6.57 -8.16 -6.02
CA GLU A 20 -5.26 -8.72 -6.30
C GLU A 20 -4.38 -8.39 -5.12
N ASP A 21 -3.74 -9.42 -4.55
CA ASP A 21 -2.78 -9.25 -3.47
C ASP A 21 -1.62 -8.39 -3.99
N VAL A 22 -1.67 -7.11 -3.61
CA VAL A 22 -0.75 -6.06 -4.04
C VAL A 22 0.69 -6.47 -3.76
N CYS A 23 0.93 -7.11 -2.62
CA CYS A 23 2.25 -7.55 -2.22
C CYS A 23 2.76 -8.73 -3.03
N LYS A 24 1.92 -9.76 -3.29
CA LYS A 24 2.32 -10.86 -4.17
C LYS A 24 2.65 -10.37 -5.58
N ASN A 25 1.86 -9.43 -6.12
CA ASN A 25 2.07 -8.85 -7.44
C ASN A 25 3.40 -8.07 -7.50
N ALA A 26 3.65 -7.21 -6.51
CA ALA A 26 4.87 -6.40 -6.42
C ALA A 26 6.13 -7.28 -6.27
N ILE A 27 6.10 -8.29 -5.39
CA ILE A 27 7.23 -9.20 -5.19
C ILE A 27 7.50 -10.03 -6.44
N ALA A 28 6.47 -10.54 -7.11
CA ALA A 28 6.64 -11.32 -8.35
C ALA A 28 7.30 -10.49 -9.46
N LYS A 29 6.98 -9.19 -9.55
CA LYS A 29 7.49 -8.30 -10.61
C LYS A 29 8.83 -7.65 -10.28
N CYS A 30 9.10 -7.34 -9.00
CA CYS A 30 10.24 -6.50 -8.60
C CYS A 30 11.04 -7.01 -7.41
N GLY A 31 10.66 -8.16 -6.84
CA GLY A 31 11.42 -8.80 -5.76
C GLY A 31 12.79 -9.32 -6.18
N PRO A 32 13.61 -9.83 -5.24
CA PRO A 32 14.99 -10.29 -5.45
C PRO A 32 15.22 -11.28 -6.60
N ASN A 33 14.18 -12.00 -7.04
CA ASN A 33 14.27 -13.04 -8.07
C ASN A 33 13.50 -12.72 -9.37
N SER A 34 12.99 -11.50 -9.52
CA SER A 34 12.07 -11.13 -10.61
C SER A 34 12.74 -10.70 -11.92
N GLY A 35 14.07 -10.64 -11.99
CA GLY A 35 14.79 -10.02 -13.10
C GLY A 35 14.66 -8.49 -13.18
N LYS A 36 13.79 -7.88 -12.36
CA LYS A 36 13.58 -6.43 -12.19
C LYS A 36 13.52 -5.64 -13.50
N PRO A 37 12.53 -5.92 -14.38
CA PRO A 37 12.40 -5.19 -15.63
C PRO A 37 12.23 -3.68 -15.37
N THR A 38 13.14 -2.88 -15.96
CA THR A 38 13.28 -1.45 -15.70
C THR A 38 12.04 -0.63 -16.01
N ASN A 39 11.27 -1.04 -17.03
CA ASN A 39 10.01 -0.40 -17.43
C ASN A 39 8.85 -0.64 -16.44
N THR A 40 8.99 -1.59 -15.51
CA THR A 40 7.92 -1.98 -14.57
C THR A 40 8.28 -1.56 -13.14
N CYS A 41 9.51 -1.83 -12.70
CA CYS A 41 9.91 -1.64 -11.31
C CYS A 41 10.19 -0.18 -10.94
N GLY A 42 10.59 0.64 -11.93
CA GLY A 42 10.69 2.10 -11.81
C GLY A 42 9.58 2.83 -12.58
N ALA A 43 8.42 2.19 -12.78
CA ALA A 43 7.26 2.87 -13.36
C ALA A 43 6.73 3.96 -12.42
N ALA A 44 5.89 4.86 -12.94
CA ALA A 44 5.31 5.96 -12.16
C ALA A 44 4.70 5.45 -10.83
N PRO A 45 4.94 6.16 -9.71
CA PRO A 45 4.50 5.70 -8.42
C PRO A 45 2.97 5.74 -8.31
N SER A 46 2.45 4.87 -7.45
CA SER A 46 1.02 4.79 -7.12
C SER A 46 0.83 4.96 -5.61
N SER A 47 -0.39 5.30 -5.18
CA SER A 47 -0.70 5.47 -3.75
C SER A 47 -1.13 4.14 -3.14
N TYR A 48 -0.59 3.85 -1.96
CA TYR A 48 -0.83 2.62 -1.20
C TYR A 48 -1.11 2.91 0.27
N ILE A 49 -1.96 2.08 0.86
CA ILE A 49 -2.23 2.02 2.30
C ILE A 49 -1.40 0.87 2.84
N VAL A 50 -0.43 1.16 3.71
CA VAL A 50 0.41 0.15 4.37
C VAL A 50 -0.03 0.01 5.81
N VAL A 51 -0.44 -1.20 6.19
CA VAL A 51 -0.85 -1.54 7.55
C VAL A 51 0.23 -2.37 8.21
N LEU A 52 0.65 -1.94 9.40
CA LEU A 52 1.71 -2.55 10.18
C LEU A 52 1.15 -3.43 11.31
N ASP A 53 1.94 -4.40 11.73
CA ASP A 53 1.66 -5.17 12.94
C ASP A 53 2.17 -4.42 14.18
N GLY A 54 1.27 -3.81 14.95
CA GLY A 54 1.58 -3.09 16.18
C GLY A 54 1.89 -3.99 17.39
N GLY A 55 1.86 -5.32 17.22
CA GLY A 55 1.95 -6.31 18.30
C GLY A 55 0.62 -6.50 19.05
N GLU A 56 0.63 -7.36 20.07
CA GLU A 56 -0.56 -7.64 20.87
C GLU A 56 -1.17 -6.34 21.43
N LEU A 57 -2.45 -6.13 21.12
CA LEU A 57 -3.24 -4.95 21.52
C LEU A 57 -2.64 -3.60 21.10
N GLY A 58 -1.69 -3.57 20.16
CA GLY A 58 -1.03 -2.33 19.73
C GLY A 58 -0.06 -1.74 20.76
N ALA A 59 0.43 -2.53 21.71
CA ALA A 59 1.35 -2.06 22.75
C ALA A 59 2.62 -1.40 22.19
N ASN A 60 3.07 -1.82 21.00
CA ASN A 60 4.29 -1.31 20.36
C ASN A 60 4.01 -0.40 19.16
N SER A 61 2.74 -0.05 18.92
CA SER A 61 2.27 0.65 17.72
C SER A 61 3.12 1.87 17.34
N LYS A 62 3.39 2.78 18.29
CA LYS A 62 4.19 3.98 18.00
C LYS A 62 5.64 3.65 17.62
N SER A 63 6.24 2.67 18.30
CA SER A 63 7.63 2.27 18.06
C SER A 63 7.79 1.57 16.71
N VAL A 64 6.86 0.68 16.38
CA VAL A 64 6.83 -0.02 15.08
C VAL A 64 6.68 0.98 13.95
N LEU A 65 5.69 1.87 14.03
CA LEU A 65 5.46 2.89 13.00
C LEU A 65 6.69 3.79 12.80
N ALA A 66 7.27 4.32 13.88
CA ALA A 66 8.45 5.17 13.81
C ALA A 66 9.67 4.44 13.21
N THR A 67 9.87 3.18 13.58
CA THR A 67 10.98 2.35 13.07
C THR A 67 10.79 2.06 11.58
N HIS A 68 9.57 1.73 11.18
CA HIS A 68 9.23 1.47 9.79
C HIS A 68 9.42 2.71 8.91
N ILE A 69 8.89 3.86 9.32
CA ILE A 69 9.04 5.13 8.59
C ILE A 69 10.50 5.55 8.51
N LYS A 70 11.29 5.36 9.58
CA LYS A 70 12.73 5.63 9.56
C LYS A 70 13.44 4.78 8.51
N TRP A 71 13.14 3.48 8.44
CA TRP A 71 13.69 2.58 7.41
C TRP A 71 13.26 3.02 6.01
N LEU A 72 11.97 3.32 5.80
CA LEU A 72 11.43 3.74 4.51
C LEU A 72 12.17 4.98 3.99
N ASN A 73 12.34 5.99 4.85
CA ASN A 73 13.09 7.20 4.53
C ASN A 73 14.55 6.93 4.16
N GLN A 74 15.18 5.91 4.75
CA GLN A 74 16.53 5.49 4.35
C GLN A 74 16.53 4.84 2.97
N GLN A 75 15.57 3.95 2.68
CA GLN A 75 15.47 3.31 1.36
C GLN A 75 15.19 4.32 0.25
N ILE A 76 14.35 5.32 0.53
CA ILE A 76 14.08 6.41 -0.41
C ILE A 76 15.36 7.18 -0.73
N LYS A 77 16.16 7.54 0.28
CA LYS A 77 17.45 8.23 0.07
C LYS A 77 18.43 7.39 -0.77
N ILE A 78 18.48 6.08 -0.53
CA ILE A 78 19.31 5.16 -1.31
C ILE A 78 18.83 5.13 -2.77
N SER A 79 17.52 4.97 -3.00
CA SER A 79 16.91 4.98 -4.34
C SER A 79 17.17 6.29 -5.08
N GLN A 80 17.09 7.44 -4.39
CA GLN A 80 17.44 8.76 -4.95
C GLN A 80 18.89 8.86 -5.41
N ALA A 81 19.82 8.25 -4.68
CA ALA A 81 21.24 8.28 -5.02
C ALA A 81 21.57 7.35 -6.20
N THR A 82 20.89 6.20 -6.30
CA THR A 82 21.22 5.16 -7.30
C THR A 82 20.38 5.26 -8.57
N ASN A 83 19.21 5.91 -8.52
CA ASN A 83 18.32 6.09 -9.66
C ASN A 83 17.69 7.51 -9.69
N PRO A 84 18.49 8.55 -9.94
CA PRO A 84 18.05 9.95 -9.82
C PRO A 84 16.97 10.35 -10.85
N SER A 85 16.96 9.76 -12.05
CA SER A 85 15.97 10.05 -13.11
C SER A 85 14.55 9.59 -12.75
N PHE A 86 14.44 8.50 -11.99
CA PHE A 86 13.17 7.99 -11.49
C PHE A 86 12.55 8.93 -10.44
N VAL A 87 13.40 9.53 -9.61
CA VAL A 87 12.99 10.44 -8.54
C VAL A 87 12.63 11.81 -9.08
N SER A 88 13.45 12.40 -9.96
CA SER A 88 13.21 13.76 -10.48
C SER A 88 11.90 13.88 -11.26
N SER A 89 11.48 12.80 -11.93
CA SER A 89 10.25 12.75 -12.74
C SER A 89 8.97 12.61 -11.92
N ASN A 90 9.08 12.10 -10.68
CA ASN A 90 7.91 11.69 -9.88
C ASN A 90 7.87 12.33 -8.48
N LEU A 91 8.95 13.00 -8.05
CA LEU A 91 9.07 13.68 -6.77
C LEU A 91 9.54 15.12 -7.01
N ASN A 92 8.60 15.97 -7.43
CA ASN A 92 8.72 17.41 -7.24
C ASN A 92 8.80 17.73 -5.72
N GLY A 93 9.47 18.82 -5.35
CA GLY A 93 9.91 19.14 -3.98
C GLY A 93 8.82 19.16 -2.87
N GLU A 94 7.55 19.04 -3.23
CA GLU A 94 6.42 18.89 -2.30
C GLU A 94 6.16 17.44 -1.85
N ASN A 95 6.66 16.42 -2.59
CA ASN A 95 6.43 14.99 -2.33
C ASN A 95 7.64 14.25 -1.73
N ILE A 96 8.62 14.98 -1.16
CA ILE A 96 9.84 14.38 -0.59
C ILE A 96 9.51 13.35 0.50
N ASN A 97 8.43 13.57 1.24
CA ASN A 97 7.85 12.57 2.13
C ASN A 97 6.90 11.67 1.34
N ARG A 98 7.36 10.45 1.04
CA ARG A 98 6.52 9.41 0.44
C ARG A 98 5.33 9.09 1.34
N VAL A 99 5.44 9.29 2.65
CA VAL A 99 4.34 9.16 3.62
C VAL A 99 3.45 10.41 3.58
N THR A 100 2.21 10.25 3.11
CA THR A 100 1.24 11.35 2.96
C THR A 100 0.34 11.50 4.19
N ARG A 101 0.10 10.41 4.93
CA ARG A 101 -0.70 10.40 6.16
C ARG A 101 -0.33 9.20 7.01
N GLU A 102 -0.22 9.41 8.33
CA GLU A 102 -0.15 8.33 9.31
C GLU A 102 -1.54 8.15 9.95
N TYR A 103 -1.89 6.92 10.33
CA TYR A 103 -3.14 6.66 11.03
C TYR A 103 -2.99 5.57 12.10
N SER A 104 -3.89 5.65 13.08
CA SER A 104 -4.07 4.66 14.13
C SER A 104 -5.57 4.46 14.32
N ILE A 105 -6.06 3.24 14.10
CA ILE A 105 -7.48 2.85 14.22
C ILE A 105 -7.54 1.60 15.09
N GLY A 106 -7.93 1.76 16.35
CA GLY A 106 -7.90 0.65 17.32
C GLY A 106 -6.46 0.14 17.51
N SER A 107 -6.24 -1.15 17.28
CA SER A 107 -4.90 -1.77 17.30
C SER A 107 -4.16 -1.68 15.96
N PHE A 108 -4.79 -1.16 14.90
CA PHE A 108 -4.17 -1.01 13.60
C PHE A 108 -3.42 0.30 13.52
N ILE A 109 -2.19 0.22 13.01
CA ILE A 109 -1.37 1.37 12.66
C ILE A 109 -0.96 1.26 11.21
N GLY A 110 -0.76 2.40 10.58
CA GLY A 110 -0.31 2.40 9.20
C GLY A 110 -0.13 3.79 8.66
N TYR A 111 0.11 3.82 7.37
CA TYR A 111 0.32 5.06 6.65
C TYR A 111 -0.10 4.94 5.19
N ASN A 112 -0.37 6.08 4.57
CA ASN A 112 -0.54 6.22 3.14
C ASN A 112 0.81 6.61 2.54
N SER A 113 1.20 5.98 1.43
CA SER A 113 2.44 6.31 0.75
C SER A 113 2.39 6.17 -0.76
N MET A 114 3.07 7.08 -1.46
CA MET A 114 3.16 7.08 -2.92
C MET A 114 4.50 6.50 -3.38
N VAL A 115 4.54 5.21 -3.75
CA VAL A 115 5.77 4.46 -4.08
C VAL A 115 5.66 3.74 -5.43
N ASP A 116 6.81 3.40 -6.03
CA ASP A 116 6.85 2.51 -7.20
C ASP A 116 6.77 1.03 -6.78
N LEU A 117 6.70 0.15 -7.78
CA LEU A 117 6.64 -1.29 -7.56
C LEU A 117 7.94 -1.86 -6.95
N ASP A 118 9.11 -1.28 -7.21
CA ASP A 118 10.35 -1.72 -6.57
C ASP A 118 10.32 -1.45 -5.06
N MET A 119 10.02 -0.21 -4.64
CA MET A 119 9.92 0.14 -3.22
C MET A 119 8.78 -0.60 -2.55
N LEU A 120 7.63 -0.74 -3.21
CA LEU A 120 6.51 -1.54 -2.71
C LEU A 120 6.91 -3.00 -2.47
N SER A 121 7.68 -3.60 -3.39
CA SER A 121 8.16 -4.98 -3.21
C SER A 121 9.04 -5.13 -1.97
N GLN A 122 9.84 -4.11 -1.64
CA GLN A 122 10.68 -4.08 -0.45
C GLN A 122 9.84 -3.89 0.82
N ILE A 123 8.83 -3.01 0.79
CA ILE A 123 7.87 -2.83 1.90
C ILE A 123 7.17 -4.17 2.19
N CYS A 124 6.66 -4.83 1.16
CA CYS A 124 5.94 -6.10 1.27
C CYS A 124 6.78 -7.28 1.77
N GLN A 125 8.10 -7.14 1.84
CA GLN A 125 9.01 -8.14 2.38
C GLN A 125 9.36 -7.91 3.84
N ARG A 126 8.87 -6.85 4.47
CA ARG A 126 9.14 -6.58 5.87
C ARG A 126 8.19 -7.33 6.78
N ASP A 127 8.76 -7.92 7.82
CA ASP A 127 8.04 -8.70 8.82
C ASP A 127 7.06 -7.87 9.66
N ASP A 128 7.27 -6.54 9.71
CA ASP A 128 6.39 -5.61 10.42
C ASP A 128 5.18 -5.15 9.58
N VAL A 129 5.06 -5.58 8.32
CA VAL A 129 3.93 -5.28 7.44
C VAL A 129 2.90 -6.39 7.52
N LYS A 130 1.67 -6.02 7.91
CA LYS A 130 0.54 -6.94 7.99
C LYS A 130 -0.14 -7.13 6.64
N TYR A 131 -0.41 -6.03 5.94
CA TYR A 131 -0.94 -6.04 4.57
C TYR A 131 -0.76 -4.67 3.91
N VAL A 132 -0.90 -4.64 2.58
CA VAL A 132 -0.87 -3.42 1.78
C VAL A 132 -2.05 -3.42 0.82
N GLU A 133 -2.71 -2.28 0.67
CA GLU A 133 -3.80 -2.07 -0.29
C GLU A 133 -3.52 -0.88 -1.19
N VAL A 134 -4.19 -0.82 -2.33
CA VAL A 134 -4.17 0.37 -3.20
C VAL A 134 -4.99 1.46 -2.53
N ASP A 135 -4.41 2.64 -2.36
CA ASP A 135 -5.10 3.82 -1.84
C ASP A 135 -5.98 4.43 -2.94
N SER A 136 -7.22 3.96 -3.01
CA SER A 136 -8.21 4.43 -3.96
C SER A 136 -9.10 5.50 -3.33
N LYS A 137 -9.26 6.64 -4.02
CA LYS A 137 -10.18 7.70 -3.56
C LYS A 137 -11.61 7.16 -3.49
N VAL A 138 -12.17 7.15 -2.28
CA VAL A 138 -13.61 6.92 -2.09
C VAL A 138 -14.33 8.22 -2.43
N SER A 139 -15.15 8.18 -3.49
CA SER A 139 -16.01 9.30 -3.87
C SER A 139 -17.43 8.96 -3.46
N ILE A 140 -18.03 9.72 -2.54
CA ILE A 140 -19.45 9.61 -2.23
C ILE A 140 -20.19 10.39 -3.33
N ILE A 141 -20.89 9.68 -4.19
CA ILE A 141 -21.78 10.28 -5.19
C ILE A 141 -23.09 10.56 -4.46
N ASN A 142 -23.44 11.84 -4.30
CA ASN A 142 -24.74 12.28 -3.79
C ASN A 142 -25.80 12.26 -4.88
#